data_AF-A0AA43UH72-F1
#
_entry.id   AF-A0AA43UH72-F1
#
_cell.length_a   1.000
_cell.length_b   1.000
_cell.length_c   1.000
_cell.angle_alpha   90.00
_cell.angle_beta   90.00
_cell.angle_gamma   90.00
#
_symmetry.space_group_name_H-M   'P 1'
#
loop_
_entity.id
_entity.type
_entity.pdbx_description
1 polymer ?
#
loop_
_entity_poly.entity_id
_entity_poly.type
_entity_poly.pdbx_seq_one_letter_code
_entity_poly.pdbx_strand_id
1 'polypeptide(L)'
;MSSSHRMKVLIGIPPKQVNEIMEEYHLNMLETKKGLVFEGELEDLRAASNHFVDYLLPPGPTESEIQEAVDKYDVQLKQTEMGPTLQGTMYNINEAILYIIDVLEKRIDEEL
;
A
#
# COMPACT_ATOMS: atom_id res chain seq x y z
N MET A 1 11.19 15.58 24.20
CA MET A 1 11.33 14.32 23.45
C MET A 1 10.61 14.54 22.13
N SER A 2 11.31 14.55 20.98
CA SER A 2 10.60 14.51 19.68
C SER A 2 9.84 13.18 19.64
N SER A 3 8.57 13.23 19.28
CA SER A 3 7.74 12.02 19.20
C SER A 3 7.98 11.44 17.82
N SER A 4 8.77 10.37 17.69
CA SER A 4 8.89 9.68 16.41
C SER A 4 7.56 8.97 16.09
N HIS A 5 7.01 9.26 14.92
CA HIS A 5 5.75 8.68 14.45
C HIS A 5 6.06 7.53 13.50
N ARG A 6 5.07 6.65 13.27
CA ARG A 6 5.25 5.46 12.43
C ARG A 6 4.10 5.27 11.46
N MET A 7 4.44 4.86 10.24
CA MET A 7 3.50 4.48 9.18
C MET A 7 3.89 3.09 8.65
N LYS A 8 2.93 2.24 8.31
CA LYS A 8 3.23 0.92 7.73
C LYS A 8 3.83 1.09 6.34
N VAL A 9 4.83 0.27 6.00
CA VAL A 9 5.28 0.09 4.61
C VAL A 9 4.35 -0.91 3.95
N LEU A 10 3.82 -0.56 2.77
CA LEU A 10 2.98 -1.47 2.00
C LEU A 10 3.87 -2.46 1.24
N ILE A 11 3.81 -3.74 1.59
CA ILE A 11 4.75 -4.77 1.11
C ILE A 11 4.72 -5.03 -0.40
N GLY A 12 3.66 -4.62 -1.10
CA GLY A 12 3.55 -4.68 -2.57
C GLY A 12 4.22 -3.52 -3.30
N ILE A 13 4.74 -2.50 -2.60
CA ILE A 13 5.51 -1.42 -3.23
C ILE A 13 6.92 -1.94 -3.58
N PRO A 14 7.40 -1.77 -4.81
CA PRO A 14 8.74 -2.19 -5.21
C PRO A 14 9.84 -1.58 -4.32
N PRO A 15 10.90 -2.33 -3.96
CA PRO A 15 11.98 -1.83 -3.08
C PRO A 15 12.61 -0.52 -3.54
N LYS A 16 12.68 -0.29 -4.86
CA LYS A 16 13.20 0.96 -5.42
C LYS A 16 12.35 2.18 -5.00
N GLN A 17 11.03 2.07 -5.09
CA GLN A 17 10.12 3.15 -4.68
C GLN A 17 10.12 3.35 -3.16
N VAL A 18 10.26 2.27 -2.38
CA VAL A 18 10.44 2.36 -0.93
C VAL A 18 11.67 3.21 -0.59
N ASN A 19 12.79 2.98 -1.26
CA ASN A 19 14.02 3.78 -1.07
C ASN A 19 13.81 5.24 -1.49
N GLU A 20 13.15 5.48 -2.63
CA GLU A 20 12.83 6.85 -3.10
C GLU A 20 12.00 7.62 -2.06
N ILE A 21 10.97 6.99 -1.48
CA ILE A 21 10.14 7.58 -0.40
C ILE A 21 10.99 7.89 0.85
N MET A 22 11.88 6.98 1.25
CA MET A 22 12.74 7.20 2.42
C MET A 22 13.66 8.40 2.23
N GLU A 23 14.25 8.52 1.05
CA GLU A 23 15.17 9.62 0.71
C GLU A 23 14.42 10.95 0.58
N GLU A 24 13.28 10.98 -0.12
CA GLU A 24 12.51 12.21 -0.36
C GLU A 24 11.91 12.80 0.92
N TYR A 25 11.40 11.94 1.82
CA TYR A 25 10.72 12.37 3.04
C TYR A 25 11.55 12.16 4.30
N HIS A 26 12.85 11.92 4.18
CA HIS A 26 13.78 11.77 5.32
C HIS A 26 13.32 10.71 6.35
N LEU A 27 12.73 9.62 5.87
CA LEU A 27 12.17 8.56 6.71
C LEU A 27 13.18 7.44 6.94
N ASN A 28 13.15 6.86 8.13
CA ASN A 28 13.86 5.62 8.43
C ASN A 28 12.93 4.43 8.23
N MET A 29 13.47 3.27 7.87
CA MET A 29 12.70 2.02 7.86
C MET A 29 13.11 1.15 9.05
N LEU A 30 12.11 0.66 9.78
CA LEU A 30 12.29 -0.24 10.91
C LEU A 30 11.55 -1.54 10.66
N GLU A 31 12.20 -2.65 11.00
CA GLU A 31 11.54 -3.94 11.10
C GLU A 31 10.92 -4.12 12.48
N THR A 32 9.65 -4.50 12.52
CA THR A 32 8.93 -4.81 13.75
C THR A 32 8.36 -6.22 13.69
N LYS A 33 7.90 -6.75 14.84
CA LYS A 33 7.17 -8.03 14.88
C LYS A 33 5.91 -8.05 14.00
N LYS A 34 5.39 -6.88 13.60
CA LYS A 34 4.18 -6.74 12.77
C LYS A 34 4.50 -6.36 11.32
N GLY A 35 5.77 -6.38 10.92
CA GLY A 35 6.24 -5.99 9.59
C GLY A 35 7.03 -4.67 9.60
N LEU A 36 7.28 -4.18 8.38
CA LEU A 36 8.08 -2.99 8.12
C LEU A 36 7.28 -1.70 8.36
N VAL A 37 7.93 -0.71 8.95
CA VAL A 37 7.35 0.63 9.17
C VAL A 37 8.33 1.71 8.76
N PHE A 38 7.81 2.80 8.20
CA PHE A 38 8.51 4.07 8.14
C PHE A 38 8.43 4.77 9.50
N GLU A 39 9.55 5.36 9.95
CA GLU A 39 9.65 6.18 11.16
C GLU A 39 10.25 7.54 10.83
N GLY A 40 9.60 8.61 11.28
CA GLY A 40 10.02 9.98 11.02
C GLY A 40 9.12 11.02 11.70
N GLU A 41 9.26 12.28 11.28
CA GLU A 41 8.39 13.36 11.71
C GLU A 41 6.98 13.22 11.12
N LEU A 42 5.96 13.71 11.83
CA LEU A 42 4.57 13.54 11.41
C LEU A 42 4.27 14.19 10.06
N GLU A 43 4.90 15.33 9.77
CA GLU A 43 4.72 16.06 8.51
C GLU A 43 5.30 15.28 7.33
N ASP A 44 6.47 14.68 7.49
CA ASP A 44 7.10 13.83 6.48
C ASP A 44 6.29 12.58 6.19
N LEU A 45 5.74 11.92 7.23
CA LEU A 45 4.86 10.77 7.04
C LEU A 45 3.55 11.15 6.34
N ARG A 46 3.00 12.34 6.63
CA ARG A 46 1.82 12.85 5.92
C ARG A 46 2.14 13.14 4.46
N ALA A 47 3.30 13.73 4.17
CA ALA A 47 3.75 13.95 2.79
C ALA A 47 3.93 12.60 2.06
N ALA A 48 4.64 11.65 2.67
CA ALA A 48 4.85 10.31 2.13
C ALA A 48 3.54 9.56 1.87
N SER A 49 2.51 9.70 2.71
CA SER A 49 1.20 9.07 2.47
C SER A 49 0.52 9.54 1.18
N ASN A 50 0.89 10.72 0.66
CA ASN A 50 0.39 11.25 -0.61
C ASN A 50 1.34 10.96 -1.78
N HIS A 51 2.48 10.31 -1.55
CA HIS A 51 3.41 9.92 -2.61
C HIS A 51 2.75 8.90 -3.53
N PHE A 52 2.93 9.08 -4.84
CA PHE A 52 2.33 8.24 -5.86
C PHE A 52 3.20 7.00 -6.07
N VAL A 53 2.62 5.80 -5.95
CA VAL A 53 3.35 4.53 -6.00
C VAL A 53 2.67 3.52 -6.91
N ASP A 54 3.45 2.57 -7.38
CA ASP A 54 2.95 1.33 -7.95
C ASP A 54 2.93 0.26 -6.86
N TYR A 55 1.80 -0.45 -6.72
CA TYR A 55 1.63 -1.55 -5.79
C TYR A 55 1.29 -2.83 -6.54
N LEU A 56 2.12 -3.85 -6.41
CA LEU A 56 1.86 -5.17 -6.97
C LEU A 56 0.76 -5.87 -6.17
N LEU A 57 -0.36 -6.18 -6.84
CA LEU A 57 -1.47 -6.86 -6.20
C LEU A 57 -1.09 -8.27 -5.74
N PRO A 58 -1.55 -8.71 -4.54
CA PRO A 58 -1.38 -10.09 -4.13
C PRO A 58 -2.18 -11.03 -5.06
N PRO A 59 -1.79 -12.30 -5.15
CA PRO A 59 -2.63 -13.31 -5.81
C PRO A 59 -3.93 -13.53 -5.03
N GLY A 60 -4.99 -13.94 -5.72
CA GLY A 60 -6.29 -14.27 -5.11
C GLY A 60 -7.49 -13.44 -5.58
N PRO A 61 -7.40 -12.10 -5.68
CA PRO A 61 -8.55 -11.32 -6.11
C PRO A 61 -8.86 -11.58 -7.59
N THR A 62 -10.16 -11.61 -7.90
CA THR A 62 -10.66 -11.73 -9.27
C THR A 62 -10.62 -10.38 -9.98
N GLU A 63 -10.70 -10.39 -11.30
CA GLU A 63 -10.72 -9.15 -12.10
C GLU A 63 -11.85 -8.21 -11.70
N SER A 64 -13.05 -8.74 -11.39
CA SER A 64 -14.18 -7.94 -10.93
C SER A 64 -13.93 -7.28 -9.57
N GLU A 65 -13.30 -7.99 -8.63
CA GLU A 65 -12.99 -7.44 -7.30
C GLU A 65 -11.92 -6.35 -7.37
N ILE A 66 -10.94 -6.53 -8.26
CA ILE A 66 -9.94 -5.49 -8.55
C ILE A 66 -10.62 -4.27 -9.17
N GLN A 67 -11.52 -4.47 -10.13
CA GLN A 67 -12.24 -3.36 -10.77
C GLN A 67 -13.11 -2.60 -9.77
N GLU A 68 -13.79 -3.28 -8.85
CA GLU A 68 -14.55 -2.63 -7.78
C GLU A 68 -13.66 -1.75 -6.89
N ALA A 69 -12.44 -2.20 -6.57
CA ALA A 69 -11.48 -1.39 -5.82
C ALA A 69 -11.06 -0.14 -6.61
N VAL A 70 -10.82 -0.29 -7.92
CA VAL A 70 -10.46 0.82 -8.83
C VAL A 70 -11.60 1.83 -8.97
N ASP A 71 -12.85 1.38 -9.03
CA ASP A 71 -14.00 2.28 -9.17
C ASP A 71 -14.30 3.03 -7.87
N LYS A 72 -13.98 2.42 -6.72
CA LYS A 72 -14.29 2.95 -5.39
C LYS A 72 -13.22 3.90 -4.85
N TYR A 73 -11.96 3.67 -5.20
CA TYR A 73 -10.83 4.43 -4.70
C TYR A 73 -10.09 5.09 -5.87
N ASP A 74 -9.49 6.25 -5.61
CA ASP A 74 -8.72 6.97 -6.64
C ASP A 74 -7.36 6.31 -6.88
N VAL A 75 -7.42 5.17 -7.58
CA VAL A 75 -6.32 4.31 -8.02
C VAL A 75 -6.57 3.83 -9.45
N GLN A 76 -5.51 3.42 -10.15
CA GLN A 76 -5.60 2.90 -11.52
C GLN A 76 -5.01 1.50 -11.61
N LEU A 77 -5.65 0.62 -12.38
CA LEU A 77 -5.09 -0.70 -12.69
C LEU A 77 -4.14 -0.62 -13.89
N LYS A 78 -2.94 -1.15 -13.72
CA LYS A 78 -1.92 -1.25 -14.77
C LYS A 78 -1.35 -2.66 -14.81
N GLN A 79 -1.27 -3.24 -16.01
CA GLN A 79 -0.58 -4.50 -16.22
C GLN A 79 0.92 -4.27 -16.36
N THR A 80 1.72 -5.00 -15.59
CA THR A 80 3.19 -5.00 -15.68
C THR A 80 3.73 -6.40 -15.94
N GLU A 81 5.02 -6.51 -16.25
CA GLU A 81 5.70 -7.81 -16.42
C GLU A 81 5.66 -8.66 -15.14
N MET A 82 5.54 -8.04 -13.96
CA MET A 82 5.45 -8.74 -12.67
C MET A 82 4.02 -9.12 -12.29
N GLY A 83 3.01 -8.63 -13.02
CA GLY A 83 1.60 -8.84 -12.72
C GLY A 83 0.77 -7.54 -12.70
N PRO A 84 -0.49 -7.63 -12.28
CA PRO A 84 -1.37 -6.47 -12.15
C PRO A 84 -0.92 -5.59 -10.98
N THR A 85 -0.86 -4.29 -11.24
CA THR A 85 -0.45 -3.27 -10.27
C THR A 85 -1.51 -2.22 -10.11
N LEU A 86 -1.71 -1.74 -8.88
CA LEU A 86 -2.47 -0.52 -8.63
C LEU A 86 -1.51 0.67 -8.60
N GLN A 87 -1.87 1.76 -9.28
CA GLN A 87 -1.15 3.02 -9.25
C GLN A 87 -1.99 4.08 -8.53
N GLY A 88 -1.41 4.81 -7.59
CA GLY A 88 -2.15 5.79 -6.79
C GLY A 88 -1.31 6.38 -5.67
N THR A 89 -1.89 7.29 -4.89
CA THR A 89 -1.24 7.71 -3.63
C THR A 89 -1.14 6.53 -2.67
N MET A 90 -0.10 6.48 -1.84
CA MET A 90 0.04 5.43 -0.82
C MET A 90 -1.23 5.29 0.05
N TYR A 91 -1.88 6.41 0.37
CA TYR A 91 -3.14 6.43 1.09
C TYR A 91 -4.26 5.71 0.31
N ASN A 92 -4.53 6.11 -0.94
CA ASN A 92 -5.58 5.49 -1.75
C ASN A 92 -5.30 4.01 -2.02
N ILE A 93 -4.03 3.65 -2.23
CA ILE A 93 -3.59 2.27 -2.38
C ILE A 93 -3.88 1.47 -1.12
N ASN A 94 -3.56 1.98 0.07
CA ASN A 94 -3.86 1.29 1.32
C ASN A 94 -5.37 1.03 1.48
N GLU A 95 -6.22 2.01 1.17
CA GLU A 95 -7.68 1.84 1.26
C GLU A 95 -8.19 0.80 0.25
N ALA A 96 -7.67 0.82 -0.98
CA ALA A 96 -8.00 -0.19 -2.00
C ALA A 96 -7.58 -1.60 -1.58
N ILE A 97 -6.38 -1.76 -1.00
CA ILE A 97 -5.90 -3.06 -0.52
C ILE A 97 -6.68 -3.55 0.69
N LEU A 98 -7.02 -2.69 1.64
CA LEU A 98 -7.87 -3.07 2.78
C LEU A 98 -9.25 -3.54 2.31
N TYR A 99 -9.83 -2.91 1.29
CA TYR A 99 -11.07 -3.38 0.67
C TYR A 99 -10.91 -4.75 0.04
N ILE A 100 -9.86 -4.96 -0.77
CA ILE A 100 -9.62 -6.25 -1.41
C ILE A 100 -9.46 -7.36 -0.35
N ILE A 101 -8.74 -7.09 0.74
CA ILE A 101 -8.59 -8.05 1.83
C ILE A 101 -9.95 -8.39 2.47
N ASP A 102 -10.78 -7.39 2.76
CA ASP A 102 -12.14 -7.60 3.32
C ASP A 102 -13.03 -8.44 2.38
N VAL A 103 -12.94 -8.23 1.07
CA VAL A 103 -13.66 -9.05 0.07
C VAL A 103 -13.15 -10.49 0.06
N LEU A 104 -11.84 -10.70 0.12
CA LEU A 104 -11.24 -12.03 0.17
C LEU A 104 -11.58 -12.77 1.46
N GLU A 105 -11.60 -12.09 2.61
CA GLU A 105 -11.99 -12.67 3.89
C GLU A 105 -13.45 -13.15 3.86
N LYS A 106 -14.37 -12.33 3.33
CA LYS A 106 -15.78 -12.71 3.17
C LYS A 106 -15.98 -13.95 2.30
N ARG A 107 -15.20 -14.09 1.22
CA ARG A 107 -15.25 -15.29 0.37
C ARG A 107 -14.84 -16.55 1.11
N ILE A 108 -13.81 -16.46 1.95
CA ILE A 108 -13.38 -17.59 2.77
C ILE A 108 -14.48 -17.98 3.76
N ASP A 109 -15.16 -17.01 4.37
CA ASP A 109 -16.26 -17.27 5.31
C ASP A 109 -17.51 -17.84 4.63
N GLU A 110 -17.76 -17.53 3.35
CA GLU A 110 -18.89 -18.07 2.58
C GLU A 110 -18.62 -19.47 2.01
N GLU A 111 -17.35 -19.86 1.85
CA GLU A 111 -16.93 -21.18 1.36
C GLU A 111 -16.67 -22.22 2.47
N LEU A 112 -16.71 -21.82 3.75
CA LEU A 112 -16.49 -22.66 4.94
C LEU A 112 -17.77 -22.91 5.76
#